data_AF-A0A847BF99-F1
#
_entry.id   AF-A0A847BF99-F1
#
_cell.length_a   1.000
_cell.length_b   1.000
_cell.length_c   1.000
_cell.angle_alpha   90.00
_cell.angle_beta   90.00
_cell.angle_gamma   90.00
#
_symmetry.space_group_name_H-M   'P 1'
#
loop_
_entity.id
_entity.type
_entity.pdbx_description
1 polymer ?
#
loop_
_entity_poly.entity_id
_entity_poly.type
_entity_poly.pdbx_seq_one_letter_code
_entity_poly.pdbx_strand_id
1 'polypeptide(L)' 'EMQRMWILRKLLNPMEDTAATEFLIDRLKDTKTNLEFFEAMKRR' A
#
# COMPACT_ATOMS: atom_id res chain seq x y z
N GLU A 1 9.67 -10.77 1.90
CA GLU A 1 8.29 -10.31 1.59
C GLU A 1 7.46 -9.98 2.84
N MET A 2 7.59 -10.74 3.93
CA MET A 2 6.82 -10.53 5.17
C MET A 2 6.93 -9.12 5.79
N GLN A 3 8.09 -8.47 5.71
CA GLN A 3 8.25 -7.08 6.17
C GLN A 3 7.41 -6.08 5.39
N ARG A 4 7.23 -6.26 4.07
CA ARG A 4 6.47 -5.34 3.21
C ARG A 4 4.98 -5.35 3.58
N MET A 5 4.42 -6.53 3.82
CA MET A 5 3.05 -6.71 4.30
C MET A 5 2.83 -6.09 5.69
N TRP A 6 3.80 -6.24 6.60
CA TRP A 6 3.72 -5.66 7.94
C TRP A 6 3.75 -4.13 7.93
N ILE A 7 4.58 -3.53 7.06
CA ILE A 7 4.61 -2.08 6.87
C ILE A 7 3.28 -1.58 6.31
N LEU A 8 2.74 -2.25 5.29
CA LEU A 8 1.43 -1.90 4.72
C LEU A 8 0.33 -1.97 5.78
N ARG A 9 0.31 -3.03 6.59
CA ARG A 9 -0.68 -3.16 7.67
C ARG A 9 -0.56 -2.04 8.71
N LYS A 10 0.66 -1.64 9.08
CA LYS A 10 0.87 -0.50 10.00
C LYS A 10 0.42 0.84 9.41
N LEU A 11 0.61 1.03 8.10
CA LEU A 11 0.16 2.24 7.40
C LEU A 11 -1.36 2.34 7.34
N LEU A 12 -2.04 1.23 7.14
CA LEU A 12 -3.51 1.17 7.02
C LEU A 12 -4.22 1.17 8.38
N ASN A 13 -3.58 0.70 9.45
CA ASN A 13 -4.19 0.57 10.78
C ASN A 13 -4.78 1.88 11.38
N PRO A 14 -4.19 3.07 11.18
CA PRO A 14 -4.78 4.33 11.64
C PRO A 14 -5.77 4.95 10.63
N MET A 15 -5.97 4.35 9.46
CA MET A 15 -6.90 4.84 8.43
C MET A 15 -8.29 4.25 8.64
N GLU A 16 -9.32 5.04 8.36
CA GLU A 16 -10.70 4.55 8.25
C GLU A 16 -10.83 3.52 7.12
N ASP A 17 -11.66 2.49 7.31
CA ASP A 17 -11.79 1.34 6.39
C ASP A 17 -12.04 1.75 4.92
N THR A 18 -12.86 2.77 4.72
CA THR A 18 -13.18 3.30 3.38
C THR A 18 -11.95 3.96 2.75
N ALA A 19 -11.27 4.84 3.51
CA ALA A 19 -10.08 5.54 3.03
C ALA A 19 -8.91 4.59 2.78
N ALA A 20 -8.75 3.55 3.62
CA ALA A 20 -7.75 2.51 3.44
C ALA A 20 -7.96 1.74 2.12
N THR A 21 -9.22 1.40 1.81
CA THR A 21 -9.59 0.67 0.59
C THR A 21 -9.39 1.53 -0.66
N GLU A 22 -9.80 2.79 -0.62
CA GLU A 22 -9.57 3.74 -1.72
C GLU A 22 -8.08 3.97 -1.97
N PHE A 23 -7.29 4.17 -0.92
CA PHE A 23 -5.83 4.32 -1.02
C PHE A 23 -5.17 3.10 -1.69
N LEU A 24 -5.58 1.89 -1.31
CA LEU A 24 -5.09 0.67 -1.92
C LEU A 24 -5.45 0.60 -3.40
N ILE A 25 -6.71 0.87 -3.76
CA ILE A 25 -7.18 0.79 -5.15
C ILE A 25 -6.46 1.82 -6.03
N ASP A 26 -6.30 3.06 -5.55
CA ASP A 26 -5.63 4.12 -6.28
C ASP A 26 -4.16 3.75 -6.59
N ARG A 27 -3.44 3.26 -5.58
CA ARG A 27 -2.04 2.84 -5.74
C ARG A 27 -1.86 1.57 -6.56
N LEU A 28 -2.79 0.62 -6.47
CA LEU A 28 -2.75 -0.59 -7.28
C LEU A 28 -3.11 -0.32 -8.74
N LYS A 29 -3.91 0.71 -9.04
CA LYS A 29 -4.19 1.12 -10.43
C LYS A 29 -2.96 1.69 -11.13
N ASP A 30 -2.11 2.39 -10.40
CA ASP A 30 -0.89 3.01 -10.94
C ASP A 30 0.27 2.03 -11.16
N THR A 31 0.17 0.80 -10.64
CA THR A 31 1.26 -0.19 -10.69
C THR A 31 0.77 -1.52 -11.27
N LYS A 32 1.55 -2.15 -12.15
CA LYS A 32 1.17 -3.44 -12.74
C LYS A 32 1.60 -4.63 -11.88
N THR A 33 2.59 -4.44 -11.01
CA THR A 33 3.12 -5.51 -10.16
C THR A 33 3.23 -5.10 -8.69
N ASN A 34 3.11 -6.07 -7.78
CA ASN A 34 3.32 -5.84 -6.35
C ASN A 34 4.72 -5.30 -6.03
N LEU A 35 5.72 -5.62 -6.86
CA LEU A 35 7.07 -5.07 -6.74
C LEU A 35 7.09 -3.55 -6.99
N GLU A 36 6.44 -3.09 -8.06
CA GLU A 36 6.30 -1.66 -8.38
C GLU A 36 5.53 -0.91 -7.29
N PHE A 37 4.45 -1.50 -6.76
CA PHE A 37 3.69 -0.94 -5.63
C PHE A 37 4.57 -0.68 -4.41
N PHE A 38 5.33 -1.69 -3.98
CA PHE A 38 6.19 -1.56 -2.79
C PHE A 38 7.40 -0.65 -3.03
N GLU A 39 7.94 -0.57 -4.25
CA GLU A 39 9.00 0.40 -4.58
C GLU A 39 8.47 1.84 -4.64
N ALA A 40 7.24 2.05 -5.14
CA ALA A 40 6.59 3.37 -5.11
C ALA A 40 6.33 3.86 -3.68
N MET A 41 6.01 2.95 -2.75
CA MET A 41 5.86 3.25 -1.32
C MET A 41 7.17 3.65 -0.62
N LYS A 42 8.34 3.20 -1.11
CA LYS A 42 9.65 3.53 -0.51
C LYS A 42 10.21 4.88 -0.94
N ARG A 43 9.68 5.48 -2.02
CA ARG A 43 10.25 6.70 -2.65
C ARG A 43 9.88 8.01 -1.96
N ARG A 44 9.41 7.98 -0.70
CA ARG A 44 9.16 9.14 0.15
C ARG A 44 9.59 8.88 1.58
#